data_AF-A0A929TZN5-F1
#
_entry.id   AF-A0A929TZN5-F1
#
_cell.length_a   1.000
_cell.length_b   1.000
_cell.length_c   1.000
_cell.angle_alpha   90.00
_cell.angle_beta   90.00
_cell.angle_gamma   90.00
#
_symmetry.space_group_name_H-M   'P 1'
#
loop_
_entity.id
_entity.type
_entity.pdbx_description
1 polymer ?
#
loop_
_entity_poly.entity_id
_entity_poly.type
_entity_poly.pdbx_seq_one_letter_code
_entity_poly.pdbx_strand_id
1 'polypeptide(L)' 'KLMTVPERYNAMQEEMEALANEGKLLIIRPPKKVIVQRLEKSVAKLESLYNEGYEEGLRNIENIKKFLSQNA' A
#
# COMPACT_ATOMS: atom_id res chain seq x y z
N LYS A 1 -23.50 6.12 17.31
CA LYS A 1 -24.05 5.37 16.16
C LYS A 1 -22.95 4.41 15.71
N LEU A 2 -23.19 3.10 15.63
CA LEU A 2 -22.20 2.16 15.12
C LEU A 2 -22.00 2.46 13.62
N MET A 3 -20.77 2.76 13.22
CA MET A 3 -20.44 2.89 11.80
C MET A 3 -20.63 1.55 11.09
N THR A 4 -20.97 1.60 9.81
CA THR A 4 -20.99 0.44 8.91
C THR A 4 -19.56 0.07 8.47
N VAL A 5 -19.37 -1.11 7.86
CA VAL A 5 -18.05 -1.52 7.34
C VAL A 5 -17.50 -0.51 6.31
N PRO A 6 -18.29 -0.01 5.34
CA PRO A 6 -17.80 1.00 4.38
C PRO A 6 -17.43 2.32 5.05
N GLU A 7 -18.24 2.81 5.99
CA GLU A 7 -17.98 4.08 6.69
C GLU A 7 -16.67 4.00 7.49
N ARG A 8 -16.41 2.88 8.19
CA ARG A 8 -15.14 2.67 8.89
C ARG A 8 -13.96 2.63 7.94
N TYR A 9 -14.11 1.97 6.79
CA TYR A 9 -13.03 1.87 5.81
C TYR A 9 -12.67 3.24 5.22
N ASN A 10 -13.67 4.05 4.87
CA ASN A 10 -13.45 5.38 4.32
C ASN A 10 -12.79 6.32 5.35
N ALA A 11 -13.28 6.32 6.60
CA ALA A 11 -12.67 7.11 7.66
C ALA A 11 -11.20 6.74 7.90
N MET A 12 -10.87 5.43 7.85
CA MET A 12 -9.49 4.96 7.93
C MET A 12 -8.64 5.43 6.75
N GLN A 13 -9.18 5.44 5.52
CA GLN A 13 -8.45 5.96 4.35
C GLN A 13 -8.16 7.46 4.49
N GLU A 14 -9.14 8.25 4.93
CA GLU A 14 -8.98 9.70 5.17
C GLU A 14 -7.91 9.98 6.23
N GLU A 15 -7.90 9.22 7.34
CA GLU A 15 -6.89 9.34 8.38
C GLU A 15 -5.48 8.99 7.86
N MET A 16 -5.35 7.90 7.10
CA MET A 16 -4.08 7.51 6.49
C MET A 16 -3.55 8.60 5.55
N GLU A 17 -4.41 9.24 4.77
CA GLU A 17 -4.04 10.34 3.87
C GLU A 17 -3.61 11.59 4.63
N ALA A 18 -4.31 11.95 5.71
CA ALA A 18 -3.91 13.05 6.59
C ALA A 18 -2.52 12.81 7.19
N LEU A 19 -2.27 11.62 7.76
CA LEU A 19 -0.97 11.24 8.32
C LEU A 19 0.14 11.21 7.27
N ALA A 20 -0.18 10.80 6.05
CA ALA A 20 0.78 10.82 4.95
C ALA A 20 1.16 12.23 4.52
N ASN A 21 0.18 13.15 4.46
CA ASN A 21 0.42 14.56 4.17
C ASN A 21 1.23 15.25 5.28
N GLU A 22 1.05 14.83 6.53
CA GLU A 22 1.87 15.26 7.67
C GLU A 22 3.28 14.64 7.69
N GLY A 23 3.60 13.73 6.76
CA GLY A 23 4.89 13.05 6.69
C GLY A 23 5.10 11.98 7.78
N LYS A 24 4.04 11.62 8.51
CA LYS A 24 4.07 10.59 9.58
C LYS A 24 3.86 9.18 9.04
N LEU A 25 3.36 9.05 7.81
CA LEU A 25 3.09 7.76 7.17
C LEU A 25 3.55 7.79 5.71
N LEU A 26 4.27 6.76 5.28
CA LEU A 26 4.59 6.55 3.86
C LEU A 26 3.63 5.50 3.28
N ILE A 27 2.79 5.90 2.33
CA ILE A 27 1.84 5.02 1.66
C ILE A 27 2.46 4.51 0.34
N ILE A 28 2.59 3.19 0.21
CA ILE A 28 2.93 2.53 -1.05
C ILE A 28 1.73 1.65 -1.45
N ARG A 29 1.20 1.86 -2.65
CA ARG A 29 0.02 1.16 -3.18
C ARG A 29 0.39 0.47 -4.50
N PRO A 30 -0.25 -0.66 -4.85
CA PRO A 30 -0.11 -1.23 -6.18
C PRO A 30 -0.49 -0.20 -7.26
N PRO A 31 0.31 -0.04 -8.32
CA PRO A 31 0.02 0.94 -9.39
C PRO A 31 -1.18 0.54 -10.25
N LYS A 32 -1.56 -0.75 -10.21
CA LYS A 32 -2.70 -1.30 -10.91
C LYS A 32 -3.49 -2.24 -9.99
N LYS A 33 -4.75 -2.47 -10.35
CA LYS A 33 -5.63 -3.38 -9.61
C LYS A 33 -5.02 -4.78 -9.56
N VAL A 34 -4.92 -5.33 -8.35
CA VAL A 34 -4.52 -6.73 -8.15
C VAL A 34 -5.64 -7.64 -8.68
N ILE A 35 -5.30 -8.47 -9.67
CA ILE A 35 -6.24 -9.41 -10.30
C ILE A 35 -6.13 -10.84 -9.74
N VAL A 36 -5.12 -11.09 -8.91
CA VAL A 36 -4.91 -12.37 -8.22
C VAL A 36 -5.97 -12.57 -7.14
N GLN A 37 -6.59 -13.75 -7.13
CA GLN A 37 -7.59 -14.12 -6.13
C GLN A 37 -6.95 -14.68 -4.86
N ARG A 38 -7.70 -14.66 -3.75
CA ARG A 38 -7.24 -15.18 -2.45
C ARG A 38 -6.79 -16.65 -2.49
N LEU A 39 -7.43 -17.48 -3.31
CA LEU A 39 -7.11 -18.91 -3.46
C LEU A 39 -6.41 -19.21 -4.80
N GLU A 40 -5.69 -18.23 -5.36
CA GLU A 40 -4.95 -18.40 -6.61
C GLU A 40 -3.85 -19.47 -6.49
N LYS A 41 -3.76 -20.34 -7.49
CA LYS A 41 -2.80 -21.47 -7.55
C LYS A 41 -1.83 -21.38 -8.71
N SER A 42 -2.10 -20.50 -9.69
CA SER A 42 -1.22 -20.29 -10.82
C SER A 42 0.08 -19.61 -10.35
N VAL A 43 1.17 -20.37 -10.38
CA VAL A 43 2.51 -19.88 -10.03
C VAL A 43 2.87 -18.65 -10.86
N ALA A 44 2.60 -18.68 -12.17
CA ALA A 44 2.91 -17.56 -13.07
C ALA A 44 2.19 -16.25 -12.67
N LYS A 45 0.92 -16.32 -12.24
CA LYS A 45 0.20 -15.13 -11.78
C LYS A 45 0.75 -14.60 -10.46
N LEU A 46 1.12 -15.50 -9.54
CA LEU A 46 1.70 -15.14 -8.25
C LEU A 46 3.08 -14.50 -8.45
N GLU A 47 3.89 -15.05 -9.34
CA GLU A 47 5.20 -14.50 -9.72
C GLU A 47 5.06 -13.12 -10.36
N SER A 48 4.10 -12.94 -11.28
CA SER A 48 3.81 -11.62 -11.84
C SER A 48 3.46 -10.60 -10.75
N LEU A 49 2.59 -10.96 -9.81
CA LEU A 49 2.23 -10.07 -8.70
C LEU A 49 3.43 -9.74 -7.80
N TYR A 50 4.27 -10.74 -7.52
CA TYR A 50 5.49 -10.55 -6.75
C TYR A 50 6.44 -9.57 -7.43
N ASN A 51 6.74 -9.79 -8.72
CA ASN A 51 7.63 -8.94 -9.49
C ASN A 51 7.09 -7.50 -9.56
N GLU A 52 5.79 -7.32 -9.73
CA GLU A 52 5.17 -5.98 -9.70
C GLU A 52 5.40 -5.27 -8.36
N GLY A 53 5.22 -5.98 -7.24
CA GLY A 53 5.46 -5.45 -5.90
C GLY A 53 6.95 -5.15 -5.65
N TYR A 54 7.84 -6.02 -6.13
CA TYR A 54 9.29 -5.83 -6.02
C TYR A 54 9.74 -4.57 -6.77
N GLU A 55 9.32 -4.42 -8.02
CA GLU A 55 9.62 -3.26 -8.85
C GLU A 55 9.03 -1.97 -8.25
N GLU A 56 7.83 -2.03 -7.67
CA GLU A 56 7.24 -0.88 -6.97
C GLU A 56 8.03 -0.50 -5.71
N GLY A 57 8.50 -1.50 -4.95
CA GLY A 57 9.40 -1.28 -3.82
C GLY A 57 10.70 -0.60 -4.24
N LEU A 58 11.32 -1.08 -5.33
CA LEU A 58 12.53 -0.48 -5.89
C LEU A 58 12.30 0.96 -6.35
N ARG A 59 11.18 1.24 -7.04
CA ARG A 59 10.81 2.61 -7.42
C ARG A 59 10.68 3.55 -6.22
N ASN A 60 10.26 3.04 -5.06
CA ASN A 60 10.07 3.82 -3.85
C ASN A 60 11.25 3.78 -2.89
N ILE A 61 12.38 3.15 -3.23
CA ILE A 61 13.47 2.91 -2.27
C ILE A 61 14.04 4.21 -1.67
N GLU A 62 14.16 5.26 -2.49
CA GLU A 62 14.65 6.57 -2.01
C GLU A 62 13.62 7.27 -1.13
N ASN A 63 12.32 7.15 -1.43
CA ASN A 63 11.24 7.66 -0.57
C ASN A 63 11.24 6.94 0.79
N ILE A 64 11.45 5.63 0.80
CA ILE A 64 11.56 4.82 2.02
C ILE A 64 12.76 5.27 2.84
N LYS A 65 13.95 5.37 2.24
CA LYS A 65 15.17 5.84 2.93
C LYS A 65 14.98 7.23 3.53
N LYS A 66 14.44 8.16 2.75
CA LYS A 66 14.14 9.53 3.21
C LYS A 66 13.19 9.50 4.41
N PHE A 67 12.08 8.77 4.31
CA PHE A 67 11.12 8.63 5.41
C PHE A 67 11.76 8.06 6.67
N LEU A 68 12.59 7.02 6.56
CA LEU A 68 13.29 6.43 7.71
C LEU A 68 14.32 7.38 8.31
N SER A 69 15.06 8.14 7.50
CA SER A 69 16.06 9.10 7.99
C SER A 69 15.46 10.34 8.67
N GLN A 70 14.23 10.71 8.31
CA GLN A 70 13.51 11.84 8.91
C GLN A 70 12.88 11.48 10.27
N ASN A 71 12.75 10.18 10.55
CA ASN A 71 12.13 9.64 11.75
C ASN A 71 13.12 8.81 12.62
N ALA A 72 14.41 8.83 12.28
CA ALA A 72 15.50 8.21 13.04
C ALA A 72 16.12 9.22 14.01
#